data_AF-A0A2S8HX54-F1
#
_entry.id   AF-A0A2S8HX54-F1
#
_cell.length_a   1.000
_cell.length_b   1.000
_cell.length_c   1.000
_cell.angle_alpha   90.00
_cell.angle_beta   90.00
_cell.angle_gamma   90.00
#
_symmetry.space_group_name_H-M   'P 1'
#
loop_
_entity.id
_entity.type
_entity.pdbx_description
1 polymer ?
#
loop_
_entity_poly.entity_id
_entity_poly.type
_entity_poly.pdbx_seq_one_letter_code
_entity_poly.pdbx_strand_id
1 'polypeptide(L)'
;QLVEGDDGVIVDHNVERGNPADAPQLAPAVDRVRTRAGRPPRTVTADRGYGEKAVEDDLRDLGVRNVVIPRKGKPSAGRRAEEHRPAFRRTIKWRTGVEGRISALKRGYGWDRTRIDSTEGAKIWVGHGVLAHNLVKISTLAA
;
A
#
# COMPACT_ATOMS: atom_id res chain seq x y z
N GLN A 1 7.46 3.12 -1.70
CA GLN A 1 6.08 2.61 -1.56
C GLN A 1 6.04 1.41 -0.61
N LEU A 2 5.00 1.29 0.22
CA LEU A 2 4.77 0.17 1.15
C LEU A 2 3.34 -0.37 0.92
N VAL A 3 3.17 -1.70 0.93
CA VAL A 3 1.86 -2.34 0.82
C VAL A 3 1.65 -3.28 2.00
N GLU A 4 0.57 -3.05 2.75
CA GLU A 4 0.17 -3.80 3.93
C GLU A 4 -1.09 -4.65 3.62
N GLY A 5 -1.13 -5.88 4.12
CA GLY A 5 -2.32 -6.74 4.14
C GLY A 5 -3.33 -6.34 5.20
N ASP A 6 -4.51 -6.97 5.20
CA ASP A 6 -5.55 -6.71 6.21
C ASP A 6 -5.19 -7.20 7.61
N ASP A 7 -4.26 -8.15 7.69
CA ASP A 7 -3.65 -8.69 8.90
C ASP A 7 -2.48 -7.85 9.44
N GLY A 8 -2.05 -6.81 8.71
CA GLY A 8 -0.93 -5.96 9.07
C GLY A 8 0.45 -6.50 8.65
N VAL A 9 0.50 -7.58 7.87
CA VAL A 9 1.74 -8.08 7.26
C VAL A 9 2.09 -7.22 6.06
N ILE A 10 3.37 -6.86 5.91
CA ILE A 10 3.82 -6.15 4.72
C ILE A 10 4.01 -7.15 3.58
N VAL A 11 3.27 -6.97 2.49
CA VAL A 11 3.21 -7.90 1.35
C VAL A 11 4.00 -7.42 0.12
N ASP A 12 4.32 -6.12 0.08
CA ASP A 12 5.24 -5.54 -0.89
C ASP A 12 5.87 -4.26 -0.33
N HIS A 13 7.08 -3.97 -0.75
CA HIS A 13 7.74 -2.69 -0.52
C HIS A 13 8.65 -2.38 -1.70
N ASN A 14 8.88 -1.10 -1.95
CA ASN A 14 9.76 -0.66 -3.01
C ASN A 14 10.45 0.66 -2.63
N VAL A 15 11.76 0.72 -2.88
CA VAL A 15 12.61 1.90 -2.66
C VAL A 15 12.95 2.49 -4.02
N GLU A 16 12.54 3.74 -4.21
CA GLU A 16 12.73 4.46 -5.46
C GLU A 16 13.89 5.45 -5.37
N ARG A 17 14.52 5.73 -6.50
CA ARG A 17 15.52 6.80 -6.60
C ARG A 17 14.81 8.12 -6.89
N GLY A 18 15.09 9.15 -6.09
CA GLY A 18 14.42 10.44 -6.21
C GLY A 18 13.02 10.40 -5.61
N ASN A 19 12.10 11.18 -6.19
CA ASN A 19 10.71 11.29 -5.75
C ASN A 19 9.74 11.12 -6.93
N PRO A 20 9.64 9.90 -7.51
CA PRO A 20 8.66 9.66 -8.56
C PRO A 20 7.25 9.87 -8.02
N ALA A 21 6.31 10.18 -8.91
CA ALA A 21 4.91 10.30 -8.52
C ALA A 21 4.38 8.96 -7.99
N ASP A 22 3.64 9.01 -6.89
CA ASP A 22 3.10 7.83 -6.22
C ASP A 22 2.00 7.11 -7.03
N ALA A 23 1.09 7.86 -7.66
CA ALA A 23 -0.08 7.29 -8.33
C ALA A 23 0.26 6.21 -9.38
N PRO A 24 1.22 6.42 -10.30
CA PRO A 24 1.66 5.38 -11.25
C PRO A 24 2.31 4.15 -10.61
N GLN A 25 2.73 4.22 -9.35
CA GLN A 25 3.44 3.13 -8.66
C GLN A 25 2.48 2.08 -8.09
N LEU A 26 1.18 2.39 -7.98
CA LEU A 26 0.22 1.51 -7.31
C LEU A 26 -0.10 0.24 -8.11
N ALA A 27 -0.39 0.36 -9.42
CA ALA A 27 -0.67 -0.80 -10.26
C ALA A 27 0.54 -1.76 -10.33
N PRO A 28 1.79 -1.31 -10.52
CA PRO A 28 2.97 -2.18 -10.41
C PRO A 28 3.11 -2.88 -9.05
N ALA A 29 2.81 -2.22 -7.94
CA ALA A 29 2.81 -2.88 -6.63
C ALA A 29 1.74 -3.97 -6.52
N VAL A 30 0.53 -3.67 -6.98
CA VAL A 30 -0.58 -4.62 -6.94
C VAL A 30 -0.28 -5.83 -7.83
N ASP A 31 0.36 -5.63 -8.99
CA ASP A 31 0.76 -6.75 -9.85
C ASP A 31 1.86 -7.62 -9.22
N ARG A 32 2.83 -7.02 -8.52
CA ARG A 32 3.81 -7.79 -7.72
C ARG A 32 3.13 -8.61 -6.62
N VAL A 33 2.18 -8.02 -5.89
CA VAL A 33 1.40 -8.73 -4.85
C VAL A 33 0.59 -9.86 -5.48
N ARG A 34 -0.11 -9.59 -6.59
CA ARG A 34 -0.88 -10.57 -7.37
C ARG A 34 -0.01 -11.74 -7.81
N THR A 35 1.17 -11.46 -8.35
CA THR A 35 2.12 -12.47 -8.84
C THR A 35 2.59 -13.36 -7.70
N ARG A 36 2.99 -12.79 -6.55
CA ARG A 36 3.42 -13.58 -5.39
C ARG A 36 2.29 -14.39 -4.76
N ALA A 37 1.08 -13.85 -4.72
CA ALA A 37 -0.08 -14.52 -4.13
C ALA A 37 -0.80 -15.49 -5.09
N GLY A 38 -0.44 -15.50 -6.37
CA GLY A 38 -1.12 -16.27 -7.42
C GLY A 38 -2.55 -15.81 -7.74
N ARG A 39 -3.02 -14.69 -7.16
CA ARG A 39 -4.37 -14.16 -7.34
C ARG A 39 -4.43 -12.65 -7.05
N PRO A 40 -5.32 -11.89 -7.71
CA PRO A 40 -5.45 -10.47 -7.42
C PRO A 40 -6.02 -10.22 -6.02
N PRO A 41 -5.61 -9.13 -5.36
CA PRO A 41 -6.29 -8.65 -4.16
C PRO A 41 -7.78 -8.41 -4.43
N ARG A 42 -8.65 -8.77 -3.48
CA ARG A 42 -10.09 -8.51 -3.62
C ARG A 42 -10.41 -7.02 -3.51
N THR A 43 -9.68 -6.32 -2.66
CA THR A 43 -9.85 -4.90 -2.36
C THR A 43 -8.50 -4.23 -2.34
N VAL A 44 -8.39 -3.07 -3.00
CA VAL A 44 -7.23 -2.18 -2.91
C VAL A 44 -7.73 -0.82 -2.44
N THR A 45 -7.02 -0.22 -1.50
CA THR A 45 -7.33 1.11 -0.97
C THR A 45 -6.05 1.92 -0.78
N ALA A 46 -6.14 3.22 -1.04
CA ALA A 46 -5.05 4.17 -0.98
C ALA A 46 -5.59 5.57 -0.66
N ASP A 47 -4.71 6.53 -0.40
CA ASP A 47 -5.12 7.92 -0.23
C ASP A 47 -5.59 8.57 -1.54
N ARG A 48 -6.13 9.79 -1.43
CA ARG A 48 -6.66 10.57 -2.57
C ARG A 48 -5.61 10.90 -3.64
N GLY A 49 -4.33 10.91 -3.30
CA GLY A 49 -3.22 11.14 -4.24
C GLY A 49 -3.20 10.11 -5.38
N TYR A 50 -3.66 8.89 -5.10
CA TYR A 50 -3.81 7.79 -6.07
C TYR A 50 -5.16 7.81 -6.82
N GLY A 51 -6.03 8.77 -6.51
CA GLY A 51 -7.43 8.80 -6.95
C GLY A 51 -7.67 9.16 -8.42
N GLU A 52 -6.69 8.97 -9.30
CA GLU A 52 -6.85 9.21 -10.73
C GLU A 52 -7.71 8.12 -11.38
N LYS A 53 -8.44 8.46 -12.45
CA LYS A 53 -9.29 7.48 -13.13
C LYS A 53 -8.45 6.35 -13.77
N ALA A 54 -7.32 6.71 -14.38
CA ALA A 54 -6.40 5.75 -14.97
C ALA A 54 -5.94 4.69 -13.96
N VAL A 55 -5.53 5.10 -12.74
CA VAL A 55 -5.13 4.17 -11.68
C VAL A 55 -6.25 3.20 -11.31
N GLU A 56 -7.50 3.66 -11.23
CA GLU A 56 -8.64 2.78 -10.95
C GLU A 56 -8.92 1.79 -12.09
N ASP A 57 -8.74 2.21 -13.34
CA ASP A 57 -8.90 1.36 -14.51
C ASP A 57 -7.77 0.31 -14.56
N ASP A 58 -6.50 0.71 -14.37
CA ASP A 58 -5.35 -0.20 -14.30
C ASP A 58 -5.53 -1.29 -13.22
N LEU A 59 -6.04 -0.92 -12.04
CA LEU A 59 -6.29 -1.88 -10.96
C LEU A 59 -7.42 -2.86 -11.30
N ARG A 60 -8.45 -2.41 -12.02
CA ARG A 60 -9.53 -3.29 -12.50
C ARG A 60 -9.02 -4.26 -13.55
N ASP A 61 -8.15 -3.81 -14.45
CA ASP A 61 -7.54 -4.65 -15.48
C ASP A 61 -6.62 -5.73 -14.86
N LEU A 62 -6.01 -5.43 -13.71
CA LEU A 62 -5.30 -6.42 -12.88
C LEU A 62 -6.24 -7.40 -12.14
N GLY A 63 -7.55 -7.24 -12.25
CA GLY A 63 -8.56 -8.11 -11.65
C GLY A 63 -8.97 -7.74 -10.22
N VAL A 64 -8.65 -6.53 -9.76
CA VAL A 64 -9.12 -6.04 -8.45
C VAL A 64 -10.61 -5.75 -8.51
N ARG A 65 -11.38 -6.42 -7.65
CA ARG A 65 -12.85 -6.29 -7.61
C ARG A 65 -13.31 -4.98 -6.97
N ASN A 66 -12.70 -4.59 -5.86
CA ASN A 66 -13.09 -3.40 -5.11
C ASN A 66 -11.93 -2.40 -5.06
N VAL A 67 -11.96 -1.36 -5.88
CA VAL A 67 -11.01 -0.25 -5.82
C VAL A 67 -11.61 0.86 -4.96
N VAL A 68 -11.11 1.01 -3.74
CA VAL A 68 -11.62 1.96 -2.74
C VAL A 68 -10.60 3.08 -2.54
N ILE A 69 -10.57 4.01 -3.50
CA ILE A 69 -9.66 5.16 -3.51
C ILE A 69 -10.49 6.43 -3.76
N PRO A 70 -10.43 7.46 -2.88
CA PRO A 70 -11.18 8.69 -3.09
C PRO A 70 -10.70 9.40 -4.36
N ARG A 71 -11.63 9.88 -5.19
CA ARG A 71 -11.31 10.56 -6.45
C ARG A 71 -10.45 11.81 -6.18
N LYS A 72 -9.40 11.97 -6.97
CA LYS A 72 -8.59 13.20 -7.00
C LYS A 72 -9.38 14.32 -7.69
N GLY A 73 -9.39 15.51 -7.09
CA GLY A 73 -10.17 16.65 -7.58
C GLY A 73 -11.67 16.56 -7.26
N LYS A 74 -12.52 17.16 -8.10
CA LYS A 74 -13.98 17.22 -7.89
C LYS A 74 -14.65 15.94 -8.43
N PRO A 75 -15.22 15.07 -7.56
CA PRO A 75 -15.92 13.89 -8.04
C PRO A 75 -17.26 14.25 -8.69
N SER A 76 -17.66 13.44 -9.68
CA SER A 76 -19.01 13.43 -10.23
C SER A 76 -20.04 13.09 -9.13
N ALA A 77 -21.32 13.41 -9.38
CA ALA A 77 -22.38 13.09 -8.43
C ALA A 77 -22.46 11.58 -8.13
N GLY A 78 -22.35 10.74 -9.17
CA GLY A 78 -22.34 9.28 -9.03
C GLY A 78 -21.16 8.79 -8.19
N ARG A 79 -19.93 9.29 -8.46
CA ARG A 79 -18.76 8.91 -7.67
C ARG A 79 -18.88 9.37 -6.22
N ARG A 80 -19.42 10.57 -5.99
CA ARG A 80 -19.65 11.09 -4.63
C ARG A 80 -20.64 10.21 -3.85
N ALA A 81 -21.71 9.75 -4.49
CA ALA A 81 -22.66 8.84 -3.87
C ALA A 81 -21.99 7.51 -3.49
N GLU A 82 -21.13 6.97 -4.36
CA GLU A 82 -20.34 5.78 -4.08
C GLU A 82 -19.39 5.97 -2.89
N GLU A 83 -18.61 7.05 -2.88
CA GLU A 83 -17.64 7.37 -1.82
C GLU A 83 -18.31 7.61 -0.45
N HIS A 84 -19.57 8.04 -0.45
CA HIS A 84 -20.37 8.20 0.78
C HIS A 84 -20.97 6.91 1.32
N ARG A 85 -20.90 5.80 0.57
CA ARG A 85 -21.43 4.51 1.05
C ARG A 85 -20.71 4.09 2.34
N PRO A 86 -21.42 3.50 3.32
CA PRO A 86 -20.80 3.08 4.58
C PRO A 86 -19.60 2.14 4.42
N ALA A 87 -19.66 1.21 3.46
CA ALA A 87 -18.57 0.29 3.17
C ALA A 87 -17.31 1.03 2.70
N PHE A 88 -17.45 1.99 1.77
CA PHE A 88 -16.35 2.79 1.25
C PHE A 88 -15.67 3.57 2.39
N ARG A 89 -16.47 4.29 3.19
CA ARG A 89 -15.98 5.07 4.34
C ARG A 89 -15.27 4.20 5.37
N ARG A 90 -15.76 2.99 5.62
CA ARG A 90 -15.14 2.04 6.56
C ARG A 90 -13.76 1.59 6.06
N THR A 91 -13.64 1.26 4.78
CA THR A 91 -12.35 0.88 4.18
C THR A 91 -11.35 2.03 4.22
N ILE A 92 -11.77 3.25 3.88
CA ILE A 92 -10.89 4.44 3.98
C ILE A 92 -10.47 4.71 5.43
N LYS A 93 -11.38 4.57 6.40
CA LYS A 93 -11.05 4.71 7.82
C LYS A 93 -10.07 3.63 8.28
N TRP A 94 -10.24 2.39 7.84
CA TRP A 94 -9.28 1.32 8.16
C TRP A 94 -7.89 1.61 7.57
N ARG A 95 -7.84 2.09 6.31
CA ARG A 95 -6.60 2.41 5.59
C ARG A 95 -5.70 3.40 6.34
N THR A 96 -6.23 4.31 7.16
CA THR A 96 -5.38 5.23 7.96
C THR A 96 -4.42 4.48 8.89
N GLY A 97 -4.69 3.21 9.23
CA GLY A 97 -3.80 2.37 10.04
C GLY A 97 -2.38 2.22 9.46
N VAL A 98 -2.24 2.27 8.14
CA VAL A 98 -0.92 2.16 7.46
C VAL A 98 0.03 3.30 7.84
N GLU A 99 -0.49 4.47 8.21
CA GLU A 99 0.32 5.59 8.67
C GLU A 99 1.04 5.24 9.99
N GLY A 100 0.33 4.57 10.89
CA GLY A 100 0.91 4.00 12.10
C GLY A 100 1.94 2.91 11.81
N ARG A 101 1.68 2.08 10.79
CA ARG A 101 2.61 1.02 10.32
C ARG A 101 3.92 1.61 9.81
N ILE A 102 3.85 2.62 8.94
CA ILE A 102 5.02 3.36 8.43
C ILE A 102 5.79 3.98 9.59
N SER A 103 5.08 4.57 10.55
CA SER A 103 5.68 5.18 11.74
C SER A 103 6.45 4.15 12.58
N ALA A 104 5.87 2.96 12.77
CA ALA A 104 6.53 1.85 13.47
C ALA A 104 7.77 1.37 12.73
N LEU A 105 7.70 1.22 11.40
CA LEU A 105 8.86 0.83 10.58
C LEU A 105 10.01 1.85 10.69
N LYS A 106 9.71 3.15 10.65
CA LYS A 106 10.70 4.23 10.81
C LYS A 106 11.40 4.18 12.16
N ARG A 107 10.63 4.12 13.26
CA ARG A 107 11.17 4.24 14.62
C ARG A 107 11.72 2.93 15.19
N GLY A 108 11.09 1.80 14.88
CA GLY A 108 11.37 0.51 15.49
C GLY A 108 12.12 -0.49 14.60
N TYR A 109 12.14 -0.27 13.28
CA TYR A 109 12.72 -1.21 12.32
C TYR A 109 13.76 -0.56 11.39
N GLY A 110 14.33 0.57 11.82
CA GLY A 110 15.50 1.17 11.18
C GLY A 110 15.24 1.89 9.86
N TRP A 111 13.98 2.13 9.46
CA TRP A 111 13.68 2.81 8.19
C TRP A 111 13.99 4.32 8.20
N ASP A 112 14.29 4.92 9.34
CA ASP A 112 14.61 6.35 9.43
C ASP A 112 15.89 6.73 8.67
N ARG A 113 16.90 5.85 8.69
CA ARG A 113 18.16 6.05 7.95
C ARG A 113 18.84 4.71 7.63
N THR A 114 19.22 4.52 6.37
CA THR A 114 20.05 3.39 5.95
C THR A 114 21.46 3.49 6.54
N ARG A 115 22.05 2.35 6.93
CA ARG A 115 23.46 2.25 7.34
C ARG A 115 24.34 1.58 6.28
N ILE A 116 23.77 1.26 5.12
CA ILE A 116 24.48 0.68 3.99
C ILE A 116 24.44 1.69 2.86
N ASP A 117 25.62 2.00 2.32
CA ASP A 117 25.77 2.93 1.20
C ASP A 117 25.14 2.38 -0.07
N SER A 118 24.90 3.27 -1.03
CA SER A 118 24.22 3.04 -2.31
C SER A 118 22.71 2.82 -2.22
N THR A 119 22.04 2.96 -3.37
CA THR A 119 20.60 2.67 -3.50
C THR A 119 20.30 1.19 -3.26
N GLU A 120 21.18 0.28 -3.69
CA GLU A 120 21.04 -1.15 -3.42
C GLU A 120 21.19 -1.47 -1.94
N GLY A 121 22.14 -0.81 -1.26
CA GLY A 121 22.27 -0.89 0.20
C GLY A 121 21.00 -0.43 0.93
N ALA A 122 20.39 0.67 0.48
CA ALA A 122 19.13 1.15 1.03
C ALA A 122 17.98 0.14 0.82
N LYS A 123 17.88 -0.51 -0.36
CA LYS A 123 16.89 -1.56 -0.63
C LYS A 123 17.07 -2.76 0.32
N ILE A 124 18.31 -3.23 0.49
CA ILE A 124 18.64 -4.33 1.41
C ILE A 124 18.25 -3.96 2.85
N TRP A 125 18.65 -2.78 3.30
CA TRP A 125 18.36 -2.28 4.65
C TRP A 125 16.86 -2.20 4.94
N VAL A 126 16.10 -1.59 4.02
CA VAL A 126 14.64 -1.48 4.10
C VAL A 126 14.00 -2.87 4.13
N GLY A 127 14.45 -3.78 3.28
CA GLY A 127 13.97 -5.17 3.22
C GLY A 127 14.18 -5.94 4.53
N HIS A 128 15.33 -5.78 5.18
CA HIS A 128 15.55 -6.37 6.51
C HIS A 128 14.61 -5.81 7.58
N GLY A 129 14.34 -4.50 7.56
CA GLY A 129 13.36 -3.89 8.44
C GLY A 129 11.95 -4.47 8.26
N VAL A 130 11.54 -4.71 7.01
CA VAL A 130 10.26 -5.38 6.68
C VAL A 130 10.25 -6.82 7.17
N LEU A 131 11.31 -7.57 6.93
CA LEU A 131 11.43 -8.96 7.37
C LEU A 131 11.29 -9.06 8.89
N ALA A 132 12.05 -8.24 9.64
CA ALA A 132 11.98 -8.21 11.10
C ALA A 132 10.57 -7.85 11.61
N HIS A 133 9.94 -6.83 11.02
CA HIS A 133 8.55 -6.47 11.34
C HIS A 133 7.58 -7.63 11.09
N ASN A 134 7.67 -8.26 9.93
CA ASN A 134 6.77 -9.35 9.55
C ASN A 134 6.95 -10.57 10.46
N LEU A 135 8.16 -10.90 10.87
CA LEU A 135 8.42 -12.01 11.81
C LEU A 135 7.68 -11.77 13.15
N VAL A 136 7.82 -10.59 13.73
CA VAL A 136 7.10 -10.21 14.97
C VAL A 136 5.60 -10.21 14.74
N LYS A 137 5.14 -9.68 13.61
CA LYS A 137 3.71 -9.61 13.33
C LYS A 137 3.08 -11.00 13.17
N ILE A 138 3.72 -11.88 12.41
CA ILE A 138 3.26 -13.25 12.19
C ILE A 138 3.28 -14.03 13.51
N SER A 139 4.29 -13.86 14.37
CA SER A 139 4.31 -14.53 15.67
C SER A 139 3.12 -14.13 16.55
N THR A 140 2.66 -12.87 16.48
CA THR A 140 1.44 -12.44 17.20
C THR A 140 0.13 -12.92 16.59
N LEU A 141 0.12 -13.28 15.30
CA LEU A 141 -1.07 -13.79 14.61
C LEU A 141 -1.22 -15.31 14.75
N ALA A 142 -0.10 -16.01 14.97
CA ALA A 142 -0.05 -17.46 15.15
C ALA A 142 -0.18 -17.90 16.63
N ALA A 143 -0.11 -16.96 17.57
CA ALA A 143 -0.32 -17.18 19.00
C ALA A 143 -1.82 -17.15 19.35
#